data_AF-A0A1F8SAI8-F1
#
_entry.id   AF-A0A1F8SAI8-F1
#
_cell.length_a   1.000
_cell.length_b   1.000
_cell.length_c   1.000
_cell.angle_alpha   90.00
_cell.angle_beta   90.00
_cell.angle_gamma   90.00
#
_symmetry.space_group_name_H-M   'P 1'
#
loop_
_entity.id
_entity.type
_entity.pdbx_description
1 polymer ?
#
loop_
_entity_poly.entity_id
_entity_poly.type
_entity_poly.pdbx_seq_one_letter_code
_entity_poly.pdbx_strand_id
1 'polypeptide(L)'
;MTRPHASDVTILALQPAHAAAAASLVAARVRALRDTVAELPGAWTDEATLARLIAEIAVRGTGMAAVSGGRLVGFQAATLIDGHGGRWAYTPDFAHAATGDRAGRIVESLYAQLAEAWAQEACLEHVVTTIVGDDEAIGTLVRLGFGQTVIDLVRDLAPVPGLRRMPGLVVRRAGPGDVDAIVDLDLGLRRHLAASPIFLRMGPASPPELHRRAVSDPAQATFLAEAGGRAIAMLRIGPPATDVATIVRDPGTASITSAFTAVDRRGDGVATHLLDAALGWARDGGYARAAVDHESANGEAFRFWGRHFTPVAISLARRLPARVAP
;
A
#
# COMPACT_ATOMS: atom_id res chain seq x y z
N MET A 1 -21.93 38.67 27.30
CA MET A 1 -20.99 38.15 26.27
C MET A 1 -21.41 36.73 25.91
N THR A 2 -22.21 36.60 24.87
CA THR A 2 -22.60 35.34 24.25
C THR A 2 -21.38 34.71 23.60
N ARG A 3 -20.97 33.52 24.06
CA ARG A 3 -19.96 32.72 23.37
C ARG A 3 -20.54 32.34 22.00
N PRO A 4 -19.78 32.45 20.89
CA PRO A 4 -20.25 31.95 19.60
C PRO A 4 -20.57 30.46 19.74
N HIS A 5 -21.78 30.06 19.33
CA HIS A 5 -22.17 28.66 19.22
C HIS A 5 -21.17 27.90 18.34
N ALA A 6 -20.84 26.68 18.76
CA ALA A 6 -20.07 25.72 17.98
C ALA A 6 -20.72 25.57 16.59
N SER A 7 -19.92 25.61 15.52
CA SER A 7 -20.42 25.26 14.20
C SER A 7 -20.73 23.76 14.17
N ASP A 8 -22.01 23.39 14.13
CA ASP A 8 -22.41 22.00 13.95
C ASP A 8 -21.90 21.47 12.60
N VAL A 9 -21.39 20.24 12.62
CA VAL A 9 -20.92 19.54 11.43
C VAL A 9 -22.11 18.75 10.88
N THR A 10 -22.48 19.01 9.63
CA THR A 10 -23.51 18.25 8.93
C THR A 10 -22.84 17.16 8.10
N ILE A 11 -23.29 15.91 8.24
CA ILE A 11 -22.89 14.80 7.37
C ILE A 11 -23.93 14.64 6.26
N LEU A 12 -23.48 14.51 5.02
CA LEU A 12 -24.32 14.38 3.82
C LEU A 12 -23.60 13.54 2.76
N ALA A 13 -24.32 13.06 1.75
CA ALA A 13 -23.73 12.24 0.69
C ALA A 13 -22.61 12.98 -0.05
N LEU A 14 -21.45 12.34 -0.27
CA LEU A 14 -20.41 12.90 -1.11
C LEU A 14 -20.93 13.06 -2.55
N GLN A 15 -20.64 14.19 -3.19
CA GLN A 15 -21.12 14.54 -4.52
C GLN A 15 -19.95 15.07 -5.34
N PRO A 16 -19.99 14.99 -6.69
CA PRO A 16 -18.94 15.55 -7.55
C PRO A 16 -18.63 17.02 -7.26
N ALA A 17 -19.61 17.81 -6.83
CA ALA A 17 -19.42 19.21 -6.44
C ALA A 17 -18.48 19.40 -5.23
N HIS A 18 -18.30 18.39 -4.38
CA HIS A 18 -17.37 18.42 -3.24
C HIS A 18 -15.93 18.09 -3.65
N ALA A 19 -15.70 17.57 -4.86
CA ALA A 19 -14.43 16.95 -5.23
C ALA A 19 -13.23 17.91 -5.18
N ALA A 20 -13.41 19.17 -5.59
CA ALA A 20 -12.35 20.18 -5.52
C ALA A 20 -11.91 20.45 -4.08
N ALA A 21 -12.86 20.67 -3.16
CA ALA A 21 -12.55 20.90 -1.76
C ALA A 21 -11.94 19.66 -1.08
N ALA A 22 -12.43 18.47 -1.42
CA ALA A 22 -11.90 17.20 -0.95
C ALA A 22 -10.46 16.98 -1.43
N ALA A 23 -10.17 17.30 -2.69
CA ALA A 23 -8.84 17.24 -3.28
C ALA A 23 -7.85 18.16 -2.55
N SER A 24 -8.26 19.38 -2.18
CA SER A 24 -7.40 20.28 -1.40
C SER A 24 -7.01 19.69 -0.04
N LEU A 25 -7.92 18.99 0.64
CA LEU A 25 -7.63 18.32 1.91
C LEU A 25 -6.60 17.19 1.73
N VAL A 26 -6.79 16.35 0.70
CA VAL A 26 -5.87 15.25 0.39
C VAL A 26 -4.50 15.78 -0.05
N ALA A 27 -4.48 16.76 -0.96
CA ALA A 27 -3.24 17.34 -1.45
C ALA A 27 -2.41 17.97 -0.32
N ALA A 28 -3.05 18.62 0.65
CA ALA A 28 -2.37 19.15 1.83
C ALA A 28 -1.69 18.05 2.65
N ARG A 29 -2.37 16.92 2.86
CA ARG A 29 -1.84 15.74 3.56
C ARG A 29 -0.65 15.13 2.82
N VAL A 30 -0.75 14.99 1.50
CA VAL A 30 0.36 14.48 0.66
C VAL A 30 1.54 15.44 0.64
N ARG A 31 1.32 16.76 0.55
CA ARG A 31 2.39 17.77 0.64
C ARG A 31 3.14 17.67 1.97
N ALA A 32 2.41 17.59 3.09
CA ALA A 32 3.02 17.46 4.41
C ALA A 32 3.88 16.20 4.54
N LEU A 33 3.42 15.06 4.00
CA LEU A 33 4.23 13.84 3.98
C LEU A 33 5.48 13.99 3.10
N ARG A 34 5.36 14.62 1.94
CA ARG A 34 6.49 14.89 1.04
C ARG A 34 7.56 15.79 1.64
N ASP A 35 7.20 16.69 2.55
CA ASP A 35 8.18 17.53 3.26
C ASP A 35 9.14 16.67 4.12
N THR A 36 8.72 15.44 4.47
CA THR A 36 9.53 14.47 5.23
C THR A 36 10.04 13.29 4.38
N VAL A 37 9.35 12.96 3.29
CA VAL A 37 9.68 11.85 2.38
C VAL A 37 9.75 12.38 0.94
N ALA A 38 10.91 12.91 0.56
CA ALA A 38 11.12 13.55 -0.73
C ALA A 38 10.93 12.58 -1.92
N GLU A 39 11.13 11.28 -1.68
CA GLU A 39 11.03 10.21 -2.65
C GLU A 39 9.60 9.97 -3.12
N LEU A 40 8.58 10.43 -2.41
CA LEU A 40 7.20 10.27 -2.88
C LEU A 40 7.01 10.90 -4.28
N PRO A 41 6.05 10.43 -5.09
CA PRO A 41 5.67 11.08 -6.33
C PRO A 41 5.00 12.46 -6.12
N GLY A 42 5.36 13.44 -6.95
CA GLY A 42 4.84 14.81 -6.86
C GLY A 42 3.43 14.96 -7.43
N ALA A 43 3.06 14.08 -8.37
CA ALA A 43 1.78 14.10 -9.07
C ALA A 43 0.57 14.06 -8.12
N TRP A 44 0.71 13.42 -6.95
CA TRP A 44 -0.35 13.30 -5.95
C TRP A 44 -0.55 14.55 -5.08
N THR A 45 0.13 15.66 -5.41
CA THR A 45 -0.15 16.99 -4.85
C THR A 45 -0.98 17.87 -5.79
N ASP A 46 -1.24 17.38 -7.02
CA ASP A 46 -2.09 18.06 -8.00
C ASP A 46 -3.57 17.87 -7.63
N GLU A 47 -4.20 18.98 -7.25
CA GLU A 47 -5.60 19.00 -6.83
C GLU A 47 -6.54 18.67 -8.00
N ALA A 48 -6.17 18.95 -9.25
CA ALA A 48 -7.00 18.61 -10.41
C ALA A 48 -7.07 17.08 -10.62
N THR A 49 -5.91 16.41 -10.56
CA THR A 49 -5.83 14.95 -10.62
C THR A 49 -6.63 14.29 -9.51
N LEU A 50 -6.45 14.75 -8.26
CA LEU A 50 -7.18 14.23 -7.11
C LEU A 50 -8.69 14.49 -7.20
N ALA A 51 -9.11 15.69 -7.63
CA ALA A 51 -10.52 16.03 -7.78
C ALA A 51 -11.21 15.14 -8.81
N ARG A 52 -10.53 14.77 -9.90
CA ARG A 52 -11.07 13.81 -10.88
C ARG A 52 -11.35 12.46 -10.23
N LEU A 53 -10.37 11.89 -9.52
CA LEU A 53 -10.53 10.59 -8.85
C LEU A 53 -11.62 10.62 -7.77
N ILE A 54 -11.70 11.72 -7.01
CA ILE A 54 -12.72 11.89 -5.98
C ILE A 54 -14.11 12.07 -6.62
N ALA A 55 -14.23 12.77 -7.74
CA ALA A 55 -15.49 12.88 -8.47
C ALA A 55 -15.95 11.51 -9.00
N GLU A 56 -15.04 10.70 -9.55
CA GLU A 56 -15.34 9.35 -10.04
C GLU A 56 -15.87 8.42 -8.95
N ILE A 57 -15.29 8.46 -7.73
CA ILE A 57 -15.80 7.66 -6.62
C ILE A 57 -17.09 8.24 -6.03
N ALA A 58 -17.25 9.57 -6.03
CA ALA A 58 -18.49 10.22 -5.57
C ALA A 58 -19.70 9.86 -6.43
N VAL A 59 -19.54 9.73 -7.76
CA VAL A 59 -20.61 9.29 -8.67
C VAL A 59 -21.15 7.90 -8.32
N ARG A 60 -20.35 7.04 -7.69
CA ARG A 60 -20.78 5.70 -7.27
C ARG A 60 -21.71 5.71 -6.07
N GLY A 61 -21.86 6.85 -5.38
CA GLY A 61 -22.76 6.99 -4.23
C GLY A 61 -22.26 6.30 -2.95
N THR A 62 -20.97 5.95 -2.88
CA THR A 62 -20.37 5.17 -1.79
C THR A 62 -19.55 6.03 -0.82
N GLY A 63 -19.91 7.30 -0.66
CA GLY A 63 -19.14 8.25 0.15
C GLY A 63 -20.01 9.26 0.90
N MET A 64 -19.46 9.74 2.02
CA MET A 64 -20.05 10.80 2.85
C MET A 64 -19.09 11.99 2.94
N ALA A 65 -19.67 13.18 3.12
CA ALA A 65 -19.00 14.46 3.28
C ALA A 65 -19.44 15.10 4.60
N ALA A 66 -18.50 15.76 5.27
CA ALA A 66 -18.72 16.53 6.49
C ALA A 66 -18.55 18.02 6.19
N VAL A 67 -19.58 18.82 6.48
CA VAL A 67 -19.62 20.25 6.17
C VAL A 67 -19.89 21.06 7.44
N SER A 68 -19.08 22.09 7.69
CA SER A 68 -19.25 23.04 8.80
C SER A 68 -19.18 24.46 8.26
N GLY A 69 -20.22 25.26 8.50
CA GLY A 69 -20.29 26.64 8.00
C GLY A 69 -20.19 26.75 6.47
N GLY A 70 -20.78 25.80 5.75
CA GLY A 70 -20.73 25.73 4.28
C GLY A 70 -19.39 25.26 3.70
N ARG A 71 -18.40 24.90 4.53
CA ARG A 71 -17.09 24.41 4.10
C ARG A 71 -16.97 22.91 4.34
N LEU A 72 -16.41 22.18 3.38
CA LEU A 72 -16.03 20.79 3.56
C LEU A 72 -14.89 20.71 4.58
N VAL A 73 -15.09 19.95 5.65
CA VAL A 73 -14.12 19.72 6.73
C VAL A 73 -13.69 18.25 6.85
N GLY A 74 -14.33 17.36 6.09
CA GLY A 74 -13.86 16.00 5.89
C GLY A 74 -14.74 15.23 4.92
N PHE A 75 -14.27 14.07 4.49
CA PHE A 75 -15.01 13.14 3.64
C PHE A 75 -14.40 11.74 3.73
N GLN A 76 -15.18 10.74 3.36
CA GLN A 76 -14.71 9.37 3.17
C GLN A 76 -15.56 8.70 2.09
N ALA A 77 -14.93 7.94 1.20
CA ALA A 77 -15.59 7.14 0.19
C ALA A 77 -14.88 5.79 0.01
N ALA A 78 -15.58 4.81 -0.54
CA ALA A 78 -15.02 3.48 -0.81
C ALA A 78 -15.40 2.93 -2.18
N THR A 79 -14.55 2.06 -2.72
CA THR A 79 -14.93 1.14 -3.79
C THR A 79 -15.39 -0.17 -3.15
N LEU A 80 -16.54 -0.68 -3.60
CA LEU A 80 -17.02 -2.00 -3.18
C LEU A 80 -16.47 -3.05 -4.14
N ILE A 81 -15.84 -4.10 -3.61
CA ILE A 81 -15.08 -5.09 -4.39
C ILE A 81 -15.50 -6.49 -3.96
N ASP A 82 -15.68 -7.39 -4.92
CA ASP A 82 -15.86 -8.82 -4.65
C ASP A 82 -14.50 -9.53 -4.58
N GLY A 83 -14.23 -10.23 -3.47
CA GLY A 83 -12.96 -10.87 -3.21
C GLY A 83 -13.05 -12.31 -2.69
N HIS A 84 -11.89 -12.95 -2.55
CA HIS A 84 -11.75 -14.30 -1.99
C HIS A 84 -11.98 -14.30 -0.47
N GLY A 85 -13.24 -14.17 -0.06
CA GLY A 85 -13.64 -14.06 1.34
C GLY A 85 -14.95 -13.29 1.56
N GLY A 86 -15.55 -12.76 0.50
CA GLY A 86 -16.76 -11.96 0.54
C GLY A 86 -16.56 -10.59 -0.11
N ARG A 87 -17.52 -9.71 0.07
CA ARG A 87 -17.50 -8.35 -0.46
C ARG A 87 -16.81 -7.41 0.52
N TRP A 88 -16.00 -6.49 0.00
CA TRP A 88 -15.17 -5.57 0.78
C TRP A 88 -15.52 -4.13 0.44
N ALA A 89 -15.40 -3.22 1.42
CA ALA A 89 -15.40 -1.79 1.20
C ALA A 89 -13.97 -1.27 1.35
N TYR A 90 -13.37 -0.79 0.25
CA TYR A 90 -12.01 -0.28 0.24
C TYR A 90 -11.99 1.24 0.06
N THR A 91 -11.56 1.97 1.08
CA THR A 91 -11.26 3.40 1.03
C THR A 91 -9.77 3.58 0.69
N PRO A 92 -9.42 3.97 -0.56
CA PRO A 92 -8.05 4.31 -0.90
C PRO A 92 -7.60 5.61 -0.23
N ASP A 93 -6.30 5.82 -0.20
CA ASP A 93 -5.59 6.94 0.43
C ASP A 93 -5.97 8.33 -0.11
N PHE A 94 -6.52 8.42 -1.33
CA PHE A 94 -7.07 9.67 -1.88
C PHE A 94 -8.55 9.89 -1.55
N ALA A 95 -9.25 8.90 -1.01
CA ALA A 95 -10.70 8.89 -0.85
C ALA A 95 -11.15 9.20 0.59
N HIS A 96 -10.27 9.73 1.43
CA HIS A 96 -10.64 10.27 2.73
C HIS A 96 -9.71 11.39 3.18
N ALA A 97 -10.24 12.30 3.98
CA ALA A 97 -9.49 13.26 4.77
C ALA A 97 -10.43 13.92 5.79
N ALA A 98 -9.87 14.41 6.90
CA ALA A 98 -10.55 15.32 7.81
C ALA A 98 -9.56 16.40 8.30
N THR A 99 -10.07 17.55 8.70
CA THR A 99 -9.23 18.68 9.15
C THR A 99 -9.81 19.40 10.37
N GLY A 100 -8.94 20.15 11.07
CA GLY A 100 -9.26 20.91 12.27
C GLY A 100 -9.35 20.08 13.54
N ASP A 101 -9.59 20.75 14.67
CA ASP A 101 -9.55 20.16 16.03
C ASP A 101 -10.56 19.02 16.28
N ARG A 102 -11.51 18.82 15.36
CA ARG A 102 -12.53 17.76 15.41
C ARG A 102 -12.30 16.64 14.39
N ALA A 103 -11.12 16.57 13.76
CA ALA A 103 -10.83 15.61 12.70
C ALA A 103 -11.16 14.16 13.08
N GLY A 104 -10.77 13.69 14.27
CA GLY A 104 -11.10 12.33 14.72
C GLY A 104 -12.60 12.08 14.87
N ARG A 105 -13.36 13.04 15.43
CA ARG A 105 -14.82 12.94 15.52
C ARG A 105 -15.50 12.96 14.14
N ILE A 106 -14.94 13.70 13.19
CA ILE A 106 -15.41 13.74 11.80
C ILE A 106 -15.20 12.37 11.15
N VAL A 107 -14.00 11.79 11.26
CA VAL A 107 -13.68 10.45 10.76
C VAL A 107 -14.62 9.40 11.36
N GLU A 108 -14.84 9.44 12.68
CA GLU A 108 -15.78 8.56 13.37
C GLU A 108 -17.21 8.69 12.84
N SER A 109 -17.72 9.92 12.69
CA SER A 109 -19.09 10.16 12.23
C SER A 109 -19.30 9.74 10.77
N LEU A 110 -18.31 9.99 9.90
CA LEU A 110 -18.34 9.56 8.50
C LEU A 110 -18.35 8.04 8.40
N TYR A 111 -17.45 7.38 9.14
CA TYR A 111 -17.36 5.92 9.15
C TYR A 111 -18.64 5.27 9.71
N ALA A 112 -19.25 5.82 10.76
CA ALA A 112 -20.46 5.25 11.34
C ALA A 112 -21.60 5.11 10.31
N GLN A 113 -21.81 6.14 9.47
CA GLN A 113 -22.82 6.08 8.41
C GLN A 113 -22.43 5.15 7.26
N LEU A 114 -21.16 5.17 6.86
CA LEU A 114 -20.67 4.31 5.78
C LEU A 114 -20.70 2.84 6.16
N ALA A 115 -20.32 2.50 7.39
CA ALA A 115 -20.28 1.14 7.89
C ALA A 115 -21.68 0.50 7.91
N GLU A 116 -22.72 1.27 8.22
CA GLU A 116 -24.11 0.82 8.14
C GLU A 116 -24.50 0.48 6.70
N ALA A 117 -24.24 1.39 5.76
CA ALA A 117 -24.52 1.17 4.33
C ALA A 117 -23.73 -0.02 3.76
N TRP A 118 -22.46 -0.16 4.11
CA TRP A 118 -21.61 -1.26 3.66
C TRP A 118 -22.06 -2.61 4.22
N ALA A 119 -22.49 -2.65 5.49
CA ALA A 119 -23.05 -3.86 6.09
C ALA A 119 -24.34 -4.32 5.40
N GLN A 120 -25.22 -3.39 5.02
CA GLN A 120 -26.44 -3.68 4.24
C GLN A 120 -26.12 -4.24 2.84
N GLU A 121 -24.99 -3.85 2.27
CA GLU A 121 -24.44 -4.37 1.00
C GLU A 121 -23.62 -5.67 1.17
N ALA A 122 -23.67 -6.29 2.36
CA ALA A 122 -22.88 -7.48 2.74
C ALA A 122 -21.36 -7.30 2.59
N CYS A 123 -20.87 -6.06 2.66
CA CYS A 123 -19.44 -5.78 2.74
C CYS A 123 -18.96 -6.02 4.17
N LEU A 124 -18.39 -7.20 4.43
CA LEU A 124 -18.01 -7.63 5.79
C LEU A 124 -16.56 -7.30 6.15
N GLU A 125 -15.77 -6.84 5.19
CA GLU A 125 -14.40 -6.39 5.41
C GLU A 125 -14.26 -4.95 4.93
N HIS A 126 -13.94 -4.07 5.87
CA HIS A 126 -13.71 -2.66 5.61
C HIS A 126 -12.21 -2.42 5.66
N VAL A 127 -11.66 -1.83 4.61
CA VAL A 127 -10.22 -1.52 4.51
C VAL A 127 -10.06 -0.04 4.21
N VAL A 128 -9.24 0.64 5.00
CA VAL A 128 -8.89 2.05 4.80
C VAL A 128 -7.39 2.14 4.65
N THR A 129 -6.92 2.61 3.50
CA THR A 129 -5.51 3.01 3.33
C THR A 129 -5.38 4.47 3.72
N THR A 130 -4.45 4.77 4.61
CA THR A 130 -4.15 6.13 5.05
C THR A 130 -2.67 6.42 4.91
N ILE A 131 -2.34 7.68 4.68
CA ILE A 131 -0.96 8.12 4.67
C ILE A 131 -0.39 8.07 6.10
N VAL A 132 0.92 7.82 6.21
CA VAL A 132 1.65 7.88 7.48
C VAL A 132 1.71 9.33 7.98
N GLY A 133 1.69 9.52 9.30
CA GLY A 133 1.73 10.84 9.93
C GLY A 133 0.36 11.46 10.24
N ASP A 134 -0.74 10.83 9.81
CA ASP A 134 -2.09 11.22 10.22
C ASP A 134 -2.52 10.49 11.50
N ASP A 135 -1.83 10.80 12.61
CA ASP A 135 -1.99 10.10 13.89
C ASP A 135 -3.42 10.15 14.43
N GLU A 136 -4.16 11.23 14.17
CA GLU A 136 -5.54 11.39 14.61
C GLU A 136 -6.49 10.47 13.82
N ALA A 137 -6.35 10.38 12.49
CA ALA A 137 -7.12 9.44 11.68
C ALA A 137 -6.77 7.99 12.04
N ILE A 138 -5.48 7.66 12.16
CA ILE A 138 -5.00 6.33 12.53
C ILE A 138 -5.53 5.93 13.91
N GLY A 139 -5.37 6.81 14.91
CA GLY A 139 -5.85 6.58 16.27
C GLY A 139 -7.37 6.40 16.33
N THR A 140 -8.12 7.12 15.49
CA THR A 140 -9.59 6.96 15.37
C THR A 140 -9.95 5.61 14.77
N LEU A 141 -9.32 5.21 13.66
CA LEU A 141 -9.56 3.90 13.02
C LEU A 141 -9.23 2.75 13.98
N VAL A 142 -8.15 2.84 14.74
CA VAL A 142 -7.81 1.86 15.79
C VAL A 142 -8.89 1.77 16.86
N ARG A 143 -9.40 2.90 17.37
CA ARG A 143 -10.53 2.91 18.34
C ARG A 143 -11.80 2.29 17.77
N LEU A 144 -12.02 2.45 16.46
CA LEU A 144 -13.12 1.81 15.74
C LEU A 144 -12.89 0.32 15.46
N GLY A 145 -11.78 -0.27 15.92
CA GLY A 145 -11.49 -1.70 15.81
C GLY A 145 -10.79 -2.11 14.52
N PHE A 146 -10.18 -1.18 13.79
CA PHE A 146 -9.31 -1.52 12.66
C PHE A 146 -7.92 -1.93 13.14
N GLY A 147 -7.37 -2.97 12.52
CA GLY A 147 -5.97 -3.41 12.70
C GLY A 147 -5.16 -3.19 11.44
N GLN A 148 -3.89 -2.83 11.58
CA GLN A 148 -2.99 -2.61 10.44
C GLN A 148 -2.72 -3.92 9.71
N THR A 149 -2.83 -3.93 8.39
CA THR A 149 -2.66 -5.12 7.54
C THR A 149 -1.53 -5.02 6.53
N VAL A 150 -1.34 -3.85 5.91
CA VAL A 150 -0.31 -3.61 4.89
C VAL A 150 0.44 -2.31 5.19
N ILE A 151 1.72 -2.27 4.85
CA ILE A 151 2.56 -1.07 4.88
C ILE A 151 3.16 -0.89 3.50
N ASP A 152 2.96 0.28 2.90
CA ASP A 152 3.61 0.70 1.66
C ASP A 152 4.82 1.59 1.99
N LEU A 153 5.96 1.29 1.39
CA LEU A 153 7.22 1.98 1.63
C LEU A 153 7.90 2.39 0.34
N VAL A 154 8.64 3.49 0.40
CA VAL A 154 9.43 4.02 -0.73
C VAL A 154 10.87 4.31 -0.31
N ARG A 155 11.76 4.38 -1.29
CA ARG A 155 13.14 4.87 -1.12
C ARG A 155 13.72 5.40 -2.42
N ASP A 156 14.84 6.11 -2.28
CA ASP A 156 15.70 6.46 -3.40
C ASP A 156 16.39 5.21 -4.00
N LEU A 157 17.06 5.44 -5.12
CA LEU A 157 17.85 4.41 -5.79
C LEU A 157 19.34 4.47 -5.40
N ALA A 158 19.72 5.06 -4.27
CA ALA A 158 21.11 4.99 -3.82
C ALA A 158 21.49 3.54 -3.52
N PRO A 159 22.74 3.12 -3.77
CA PRO A 159 23.24 1.80 -3.37
C PRO A 159 23.03 1.55 -1.87
N VAL A 160 22.92 0.30 -1.46
CA VAL A 160 22.73 -0.03 -0.05
C VAL A 160 24.00 0.30 0.76
N PRO A 161 23.94 1.20 1.76
CA PRO A 161 25.13 1.62 2.49
C PRO A 161 25.81 0.48 3.24
N GLY A 162 27.15 0.44 3.20
CA GLY A 162 27.95 -0.50 3.98
C GLY A 162 27.85 -1.96 3.53
N LEU A 163 27.32 -2.23 2.33
CA LEU A 163 27.24 -3.58 1.79
C LEU A 163 28.64 -4.18 1.63
N ARG A 164 28.92 -5.28 2.34
CA ARG A 164 30.18 -6.00 2.28
C ARG A 164 30.03 -7.24 1.43
N ARG A 165 31.04 -7.52 0.59
CA ARG A 165 31.11 -8.74 -0.22
C ARG A 165 30.93 -9.99 0.66
N MET A 166 30.03 -10.87 0.23
CA MET A 166 29.84 -12.18 0.81
C MET A 166 30.55 -13.25 -0.03
N PRO A 167 31.63 -13.89 0.46
CA PRO A 167 32.32 -14.95 -0.28
C PRO A 167 31.37 -16.12 -0.62
N GLY A 168 31.43 -16.59 -1.86
CA GLY A 168 30.60 -17.72 -2.33
C GLY A 168 29.16 -17.36 -2.71
N LEU A 169 28.73 -16.11 -2.48
CA LEU A 169 27.45 -15.60 -2.97
C LEU A 169 27.62 -15.01 -4.38
N VAL A 170 26.78 -15.44 -5.31
CA VAL A 170 26.66 -14.84 -6.65
C VAL A 170 25.27 -14.25 -6.79
N VAL A 171 25.19 -12.95 -7.09
CA VAL A 171 23.92 -12.30 -7.43
C VAL A 171 23.92 -11.99 -8.92
N ARG A 172 22.88 -12.45 -9.63
CA ARG A 172 22.74 -12.24 -11.07
C ARG A 172 21.28 -12.08 -11.47
N ARG A 173 21.05 -11.46 -12.63
CA ARG A 173 19.73 -11.43 -13.27
C ARG A 173 19.38 -12.85 -13.74
N ALA A 174 18.14 -13.26 -13.50
CA ALA A 174 17.59 -14.51 -13.98
C ALA A 174 17.27 -14.44 -15.47
N GLY A 175 17.40 -15.57 -16.16
CA GLY A 175 16.95 -15.75 -17.53
C GLY A 175 15.95 -16.91 -17.67
N PRO A 176 15.49 -17.22 -18.89
CA PRO A 176 14.50 -18.27 -19.14
C PRO A 176 14.88 -19.67 -18.64
N GLY A 177 16.18 -19.95 -18.48
CA GLY A 177 16.68 -21.22 -17.93
C GLY A 177 16.52 -21.36 -16.41
N ASP A 178 16.16 -20.30 -15.71
CA ASP A 178 16.05 -20.28 -14.25
C ASP A 178 14.61 -20.48 -13.73
N VAL A 179 13.66 -20.77 -14.63
CA VAL A 179 12.22 -20.80 -14.30
C VAL A 179 11.92 -21.78 -13.17
N ASP A 180 12.52 -22.97 -13.17
CA ASP A 180 12.26 -23.98 -12.14
C ASP A 180 12.72 -23.49 -10.75
N ALA A 181 13.89 -22.85 -10.67
CA ALA A 181 14.39 -22.26 -9.44
C ALA A 181 13.49 -21.12 -8.94
N ILE A 182 12.96 -20.29 -9.85
CA ILE A 182 12.02 -19.22 -9.51
C ILE A 182 10.70 -19.79 -9.00
N VAL A 183 10.16 -20.84 -9.63
CA VAL A 183 8.94 -21.51 -9.19
C VAL A 183 9.12 -22.08 -7.78
N ASP A 184 10.24 -22.73 -7.51
CA ASP A 184 10.54 -23.27 -6.17
C ASP A 184 10.61 -22.17 -5.09
N LEU A 185 11.25 -21.05 -5.40
CA LEU A 185 11.35 -19.89 -4.51
C LEU A 185 9.99 -19.18 -4.33
N ASP A 186 9.18 -19.06 -5.39
CA ASP A 186 7.81 -18.51 -5.33
C ASP A 186 6.94 -19.38 -4.42
N LEU A 187 6.97 -20.70 -4.60
CA LEU A 187 6.28 -21.65 -3.71
C LEU A 187 6.77 -21.53 -2.26
N GLY A 188 8.07 -21.26 -2.06
CA GLY A 188 8.63 -20.91 -0.76
C GLY A 188 8.00 -19.67 -0.15
N LEU A 189 7.88 -18.60 -0.92
CA LEU A 189 7.20 -17.37 -0.51
C LEU A 189 5.74 -17.63 -0.15
N ARG A 190 5.01 -18.40 -0.96
CA ARG A 190 3.60 -18.72 -0.68
C ARG A 190 3.44 -19.47 0.64
N ARG A 191 4.30 -20.47 0.88
CA ARG A 191 4.31 -21.21 2.14
C ARG A 191 4.59 -20.31 3.34
N HIS A 192 5.53 -19.35 3.19
CA HIS A 192 5.85 -18.38 4.23
C HIS A 192 4.66 -17.46 4.53
N LEU A 193 4.06 -16.86 3.50
CA LEU A 193 2.92 -15.95 3.65
C LEU A 193 1.67 -16.66 4.23
N ALA A 194 1.47 -17.94 3.91
CA ALA A 194 0.36 -18.72 4.46
C ALA A 194 0.59 -19.19 5.91
N ALA A 195 1.83 -19.15 6.40
CA ALA A 195 2.19 -19.63 7.74
C ALA A 195 1.94 -18.57 8.83
N SER A 196 1.99 -19.02 10.08
CA SER A 196 1.93 -18.12 11.24
C SER A 196 3.11 -17.15 11.26
N PRO A 197 2.91 -15.87 11.63
CA PRO A 197 1.64 -15.25 12.05
C PRO A 197 0.89 -14.52 10.91
N ILE A 198 1.26 -14.74 9.65
CA ILE A 198 0.80 -13.95 8.49
C ILE A 198 -0.58 -14.44 8.00
N PHE A 199 -0.71 -15.76 7.79
CA PHE A 199 -1.94 -16.40 7.31
C PHE A 199 -2.55 -15.78 6.04
N LEU A 200 -1.73 -15.17 5.18
CA LEU A 200 -2.17 -14.60 3.93
C LEU A 200 -2.44 -15.73 2.92
N ARG A 201 -3.68 -15.77 2.42
CA ARG A 201 -4.08 -16.70 1.36
C ARG A 201 -3.91 -16.02 0.01
N MET A 202 -2.84 -16.37 -0.68
CA MET A 202 -2.68 -16.00 -2.07
C MET A 202 -3.54 -16.89 -2.97
N GLY A 203 -3.91 -16.37 -4.14
CA GLY A 203 -4.54 -17.17 -5.19
C GLY A 203 -3.64 -18.31 -5.71
N PRO A 204 -4.09 -19.05 -6.73
CA PRO A 204 -3.32 -20.14 -7.33
C PRO A 204 -1.90 -19.71 -7.73
N ALA A 205 -0.97 -20.67 -7.68
CA ALA A 205 0.39 -20.44 -8.16
C ALA A 205 0.37 -20.07 -9.65
N SER A 206 1.21 -19.10 -10.01
CA SER A 206 1.38 -18.74 -11.42
C SER A 206 1.99 -19.91 -12.17
N PRO A 207 1.51 -20.23 -13.39
CA PRO A 207 2.14 -21.28 -14.19
C PRO A 207 3.57 -20.87 -14.61
N PRO A 208 4.47 -21.84 -14.82
CA PRO A 208 5.86 -21.60 -15.23
C PRO A 208 6.00 -20.67 -16.45
N GLU A 209 5.05 -20.68 -17.37
CA GLU A 209 5.03 -19.82 -18.56
C GLU A 209 4.97 -18.33 -18.21
N LEU A 210 4.26 -17.95 -17.13
CA LEU A 210 4.23 -16.56 -16.69
C LEU A 210 5.58 -16.14 -16.11
N HIS A 211 6.24 -17.02 -15.35
CA HIS A 211 7.60 -16.76 -14.87
C HIS A 211 8.59 -16.64 -16.04
N ARG A 212 8.47 -17.50 -17.05
CA ARG A 212 9.30 -17.45 -18.28
C ARG A 212 9.12 -16.14 -19.04
N ARG A 213 7.87 -15.67 -19.17
CA ARG A 213 7.56 -14.36 -19.78
C ARG A 213 8.15 -13.23 -18.95
N ALA A 214 7.97 -13.25 -17.63
CA ALA A 214 8.47 -12.21 -16.73
C ALA A 214 10.00 -12.06 -16.77
N VAL A 215 10.76 -13.17 -16.81
CA VAL A 215 12.24 -13.07 -16.91
C VAL A 215 12.74 -12.67 -18.29
N SER A 216 11.90 -12.78 -19.32
CA SER A 216 12.23 -12.36 -20.70
C SER A 216 11.84 -10.92 -20.99
N ASP A 217 10.99 -10.32 -20.15
CA ASP A 217 10.50 -8.96 -20.31
C ASP A 217 11.58 -7.95 -19.87
N PRO A 218 12.07 -7.09 -20.77
CA PRO A 218 13.09 -6.11 -20.42
C PRO A 218 12.59 -5.06 -19.43
N ALA A 219 11.29 -4.83 -19.32
CA ALA A 219 10.68 -3.83 -18.43
C ALA A 219 10.72 -4.24 -16.95
N GLN A 220 11.08 -5.49 -16.63
CA GLN A 220 11.21 -6.00 -15.27
C GLN A 220 12.47 -6.87 -15.12
N ALA A 221 12.91 -7.08 -13.90
CA ALA A 221 14.03 -7.93 -13.57
C ALA A 221 13.69 -8.84 -12.40
N THR A 222 14.06 -10.12 -12.53
CA THR A 222 14.17 -11.03 -11.39
C THR A 222 15.66 -11.27 -11.14
N PHE A 223 16.11 -11.03 -9.92
CA PHE A 223 17.46 -11.34 -9.47
C PHE A 223 17.45 -12.62 -8.65
N LEU A 224 18.46 -13.46 -8.85
CA LEU A 224 18.72 -14.65 -8.04
C LEU A 224 20.01 -14.46 -7.26
N ALA A 225 20.00 -14.94 -6.02
CA ALA A 225 21.21 -15.12 -5.24
C ALA A 225 21.50 -16.62 -5.14
N GLU A 226 22.72 -16.99 -5.52
CA GLU A 226 23.17 -18.37 -5.61
C GLU A 226 24.32 -18.61 -4.64
N ALA A 227 24.25 -19.75 -3.94
CA ALA A 227 25.32 -20.23 -3.07
C ALA A 227 25.46 -21.74 -3.26
N GLY A 228 26.71 -22.21 -3.46
CA GLY A 228 26.98 -23.63 -3.72
C GLY A 228 26.28 -24.17 -4.98
N GLY A 229 26.11 -23.34 -6.01
CA GLY A 229 25.46 -23.74 -7.27
C GLY A 229 23.94 -23.84 -7.23
N ARG A 230 23.29 -23.41 -6.14
CA ARG A 230 21.83 -23.41 -5.99
C ARG A 230 21.30 -22.01 -5.75
N ALA A 231 20.18 -21.66 -6.39
CA ALA A 231 19.43 -20.44 -6.07
C ALA A 231 18.80 -20.57 -4.68
N ILE A 232 19.13 -19.62 -3.80
CA ILE A 232 18.69 -19.59 -2.39
C ILE A 232 17.78 -18.41 -2.08
N ALA A 233 17.71 -17.41 -2.96
CA ALA A 233 16.85 -16.26 -2.80
C ALA A 233 16.53 -15.62 -4.15
N MET A 234 15.42 -14.90 -4.22
CA MET A 234 15.03 -14.08 -5.36
C MET A 234 14.47 -12.72 -4.95
N LEU A 235 14.56 -11.76 -5.85
CA LEU A 235 13.86 -10.47 -5.77
C LEU A 235 13.41 -10.05 -7.17
N ARG A 236 12.13 -9.70 -7.33
CA ARG A 236 11.56 -9.17 -8.57
C ARG A 236 11.25 -7.69 -8.43
N ILE A 237 11.70 -6.90 -9.39
CA ILE A 237 11.45 -5.46 -9.49
C ILE A 237 11.03 -5.12 -10.93
N GLY A 238 10.13 -4.14 -11.09
CA GLY A 238 9.60 -3.79 -12.41
C GLY A 238 8.80 -2.48 -12.41
N PRO A 239 7.91 -2.30 -13.39
CA PRO A 239 7.09 -1.10 -13.51
C PRO A 239 6.17 -0.89 -12.29
N PRO A 240 5.49 0.26 -12.19
CA PRO A 240 4.63 0.57 -11.05
C PRO A 240 3.54 -0.48 -10.84
N ALA A 241 3.46 -1.02 -9.64
CA ALA A 241 2.38 -1.90 -9.22
C ALA A 241 1.04 -1.13 -9.17
N THR A 242 -0.06 -1.81 -9.46
CA THR A 242 -1.41 -1.21 -9.50
C THR A 242 -2.26 -1.57 -8.30
N ASP A 243 -1.76 -2.44 -7.42
CA ASP A 243 -2.37 -2.97 -6.21
C ASP A 243 -1.76 -2.41 -4.91
N VAL A 244 -0.96 -1.34 -5.02
CA VAL A 244 -0.38 -0.57 -3.90
C VAL A 244 -1.14 0.72 -3.61
N ALA A 245 -0.80 1.41 -2.53
CA ALA A 245 -1.34 2.75 -2.22
C ALA A 245 -1.22 3.71 -3.41
N THR A 246 -2.23 4.55 -3.61
CA THR A 246 -2.33 5.45 -4.78
C THR A 246 -1.15 6.40 -4.83
N ILE A 247 -0.78 6.99 -3.69
CA ILE A 247 0.32 7.93 -3.57
C ILE A 247 1.69 7.35 -3.96
N VAL A 248 1.85 6.03 -4.07
CA VAL A 248 3.10 5.38 -4.49
C VAL A 248 3.21 5.25 -6.02
N ARG A 249 2.06 5.25 -6.72
CA ARG A 249 1.96 4.98 -8.15
C ARG A 249 2.48 6.16 -8.96
N ASP A 250 3.47 5.92 -9.80
CA ASP A 250 4.05 6.92 -10.69
C ASP A 250 4.92 6.22 -11.73
N PRO A 251 4.98 6.65 -13.01
CA PRO A 251 5.83 6.01 -14.01
C PRO A 251 7.31 5.90 -13.61
N GLY A 252 7.81 6.79 -12.74
CA GLY A 252 9.16 6.74 -12.19
C GLY A 252 9.35 5.80 -10.99
N THR A 253 8.32 5.06 -10.56
CA THR A 253 8.39 4.11 -9.44
C THR A 253 8.69 2.69 -9.93
N ALA A 254 9.84 2.14 -9.53
CA ALA A 254 10.13 0.72 -9.70
C ALA A 254 9.56 -0.08 -8.53
N SER A 255 8.59 -0.98 -8.78
CA SER A 255 7.93 -1.74 -7.72
C SER A 255 8.57 -3.11 -7.52
N ILE A 256 8.91 -3.42 -6.27
CA ILE A 256 9.33 -4.75 -5.85
C ILE A 256 8.07 -5.58 -5.59
N THR A 257 7.84 -6.59 -6.41
CA THR A 257 6.59 -7.39 -6.39
C THR A 257 6.79 -8.80 -5.84
N SER A 258 8.03 -9.20 -5.59
CA SER A 258 8.33 -10.49 -4.97
C SER A 258 9.72 -10.46 -4.36
N ALA A 259 9.87 -10.97 -3.15
CA ALA A 259 11.17 -11.20 -2.54
C ALA A 259 11.10 -12.40 -1.61
N PHE A 260 12.05 -13.31 -1.72
CA PHE A 260 12.12 -14.47 -0.85
C PHE A 260 13.55 -14.92 -0.65
N THR A 261 13.88 -15.30 0.58
CA THR A 261 15.13 -16.00 0.92
C THR A 261 14.77 -17.29 1.62
N ALA A 262 15.39 -18.39 1.19
CA ALA A 262 15.24 -19.71 1.80
C ALA A 262 15.44 -19.63 3.32
N VAL A 263 14.60 -20.34 4.06
CA VAL A 263 14.50 -20.21 5.53
C VAL A 263 15.84 -20.47 6.21
N ASP A 264 16.62 -21.43 5.72
CA ASP A 264 17.95 -21.80 6.22
C ASP A 264 19.05 -20.78 5.90
N ARG A 265 18.74 -19.71 5.15
CA ARG A 265 19.69 -18.67 4.67
C ARG A 265 19.29 -17.26 5.09
N ARG A 266 18.28 -17.13 5.96
CA ARG A 266 17.85 -15.83 6.49
C ARG A 266 18.82 -15.35 7.55
N GLY A 267 18.95 -14.02 7.66
CA GLY A 267 19.88 -13.39 8.62
C GLY A 267 21.31 -13.20 8.10
N ASP A 268 21.69 -13.85 7.00
CA ASP A 268 23.05 -13.81 6.46
C ASP A 268 23.35 -12.57 5.60
N GLY A 269 22.34 -11.75 5.27
CA GLY A 269 22.50 -10.54 4.42
C GLY A 269 22.33 -10.79 2.92
N VAL A 270 21.83 -11.97 2.52
CA VAL A 270 21.55 -12.32 1.11
C VAL A 270 20.54 -11.37 0.46
N ALA A 271 19.43 -11.09 1.14
CA ALA A 271 18.38 -10.20 0.64
C ALA A 271 18.89 -8.77 0.39
N THR A 272 19.87 -8.30 1.18
CA THR A 272 20.46 -6.97 0.99
C THR A 272 21.27 -6.87 -0.31
N HIS A 273 21.96 -7.95 -0.71
CA HIS A 273 22.68 -7.98 -1.99
C HIS A 273 21.71 -8.03 -3.18
N LEU A 274 20.59 -8.74 -3.05
CA LEU A 274 19.53 -8.74 -4.06
C LEU A 274 18.90 -7.35 -4.21
N LEU A 275 18.62 -6.68 -3.10
CA LEU A 275 18.09 -5.32 -3.10
C LEU A 275 19.05 -4.35 -3.80
N ASP A 276 20.35 -4.40 -3.49
CA ASP A 276 21.35 -3.52 -4.13
C ASP A 276 21.40 -3.71 -5.65
N ALA A 277 21.38 -4.96 -6.12
CA ALA A 277 21.33 -5.27 -7.56
C ALA A 277 20.03 -4.75 -8.21
N ALA A 278 18.89 -4.89 -7.53
CA ALA A 278 17.60 -4.41 -8.00
C ALA A 278 17.55 -2.87 -8.10
N LEU A 279 18.09 -2.17 -7.11
CA LEU A 279 18.22 -0.70 -7.13
C LEU A 279 19.17 -0.24 -8.24
N GLY A 280 20.25 -0.99 -8.48
CA GLY A 280 21.14 -0.79 -9.63
C GLY A 280 20.38 -0.82 -10.95
N TRP A 281 19.62 -1.89 -11.18
CA TRP A 281 18.82 -2.04 -12.39
C TRP A 281 17.76 -0.95 -12.55
N ALA A 282 17.06 -0.58 -11.47
CA ALA A 282 16.05 0.47 -11.53
C ALA A 282 16.69 1.82 -11.92
N ARG A 283 17.88 2.12 -11.38
CA ARG A 283 18.62 3.34 -11.70
C ARG A 283 19.04 3.38 -13.17
N ASP A 284 19.60 2.28 -13.66
CA ASP A 284 20.03 2.15 -15.05
C ASP A 284 18.84 2.20 -16.02
N GLY A 285 17.65 1.77 -15.57
CA GLY A 285 16.38 1.86 -16.30
C GLY A 285 15.72 3.25 -16.28
N GLY A 286 16.31 4.24 -15.59
CA GLY A 286 15.79 5.60 -15.53
C GLY A 286 14.61 5.80 -14.56
N TYR A 287 14.36 4.85 -13.66
CA TYR A 287 13.40 5.05 -12.58
C TYR A 287 13.92 6.12 -11.60
N ALA A 288 13.01 6.76 -10.89
CA ALA A 288 13.33 7.78 -9.88
C ALA A 288 13.43 7.20 -8.46
N ARG A 289 12.69 6.12 -8.19
CA ARG A 289 12.52 5.54 -6.85
C ARG A 289 12.19 4.06 -6.91
N ALA A 290 12.36 3.39 -5.78
CA ALA A 290 11.83 2.04 -5.56
C ALA A 290 10.69 2.07 -4.55
N ALA A 291 9.72 1.18 -4.72
CA ALA A 291 8.63 0.96 -3.79
C ALA A 291 8.43 -0.52 -3.49
N VAL A 292 7.93 -0.80 -2.30
CA VAL A 292 7.57 -2.15 -1.85
C VAL A 292 6.45 -2.03 -0.83
N ASP A 293 5.51 -2.97 -0.86
CA ASP A 293 4.57 -3.18 0.22
C ASP A 293 4.84 -4.51 0.93
N HIS A 294 4.36 -4.63 2.16
CA HIS A 294 4.34 -5.92 2.86
C HIS A 294 3.24 -5.98 3.91
N GLU A 295 2.85 -7.20 4.28
CA GLU A 295 1.91 -7.42 5.35
C GLU A 295 2.53 -7.01 6.70
N SER A 296 1.78 -6.30 7.52
CA SER A 296 2.20 -5.86 8.85
C SER A 296 2.58 -7.04 9.77
N ALA A 297 1.88 -8.17 9.62
CA ALA A 297 2.13 -9.41 10.35
C ALA A 297 3.41 -10.13 9.89
N ASN A 298 3.97 -9.78 8.73
CA ASN A 298 5.21 -10.37 8.24
C ASN A 298 6.42 -9.73 8.94
N GLY A 299 6.72 -10.20 10.16
CA GLY A 299 7.76 -9.62 11.00
C GLY A 299 9.18 -9.67 10.39
N GLU A 300 9.46 -10.57 9.45
CA GLU A 300 10.72 -10.57 8.70
C GLU A 300 10.77 -9.45 7.67
N ALA A 301 9.71 -9.30 6.88
CA ALA A 301 9.57 -8.21 5.92
C ALA A 301 9.59 -6.85 6.63
N PHE A 302 8.85 -6.70 7.74
CA PHE A 302 8.84 -5.49 8.56
C PHE A 302 10.26 -5.06 8.98
N ARG A 303 11.07 -6.00 9.50
CA ARG A 303 12.45 -5.71 9.92
C ARG A 303 13.38 -5.45 8.74
N PHE A 304 13.18 -6.15 7.62
CA PHE A 304 14.04 -6.00 6.46
C PHE A 304 13.76 -4.69 5.73
N TRP A 305 12.52 -4.47 5.29
CA TRP A 305 12.11 -3.28 4.54
C TRP A 305 12.22 -2.02 5.38
N GLY A 306 11.82 -2.05 6.66
CA GLY A 306 11.93 -0.90 7.56
C GLY A 306 13.37 -0.42 7.83
N ARG A 307 14.39 -1.21 7.50
CA ARG A 307 15.81 -0.76 7.53
C ARG A 307 16.26 -0.05 6.26
N HIS A 308 15.51 -0.21 5.18
CA HIS A 308 15.94 0.16 3.83
C HIS A 308 14.98 1.13 3.13
N PHE A 309 13.73 1.21 3.57
CA PHE A 309 12.65 2.01 2.98
C PHE A 309 11.93 2.79 4.08
N THR A 310 11.28 3.88 3.66
CA THR A 310 10.48 4.74 4.53
C THR A 310 8.99 4.46 4.31
N PRO A 311 8.21 4.15 5.36
CA PRO A 311 6.76 3.99 5.27
C PRO A 311 6.07 5.27 4.81
N VAL A 312 5.09 5.14 3.90
CA VAL A 312 4.32 6.29 3.37
C VAL A 312 2.81 6.10 3.44
N ALA A 313 2.34 4.85 3.41
CA ALA A 313 0.94 4.53 3.65
C ALA A 313 0.82 3.25 4.45
N ILE A 314 -0.29 3.12 5.16
CA ILE A 314 -0.70 1.90 5.84
C ILE A 314 -2.15 1.57 5.47
N SER A 315 -2.43 0.30 5.27
CA SER A 315 -3.80 -0.20 5.17
C SER A 315 -4.23 -0.74 6.53
N LEU A 316 -5.43 -0.35 6.95
CA LEU A 316 -6.08 -0.74 8.18
C LEU A 316 -7.35 -1.48 7.82
N ALA A 317 -7.55 -2.69 8.35
CA ALA A 317 -8.73 -3.51 8.08
C ALA A 317 -9.55 -3.77 9.35
N ARG A 318 -10.87 -3.79 9.19
CA ARG A 318 -11.83 -4.26 10.19
C ARG A 318 -12.74 -5.28 9.54
N ARG A 319 -12.83 -6.46 10.14
CA ARG A 319 -13.77 -7.52 9.73
C ARG A 319 -14.98 -7.54 10.65
N LEU A 320 -16.16 -7.45 10.08
CA LEU A 320 -17.44 -7.56 10.78
C LEU A 320 -17.86 -9.03 10.90
N PRO A 321 -18.58 -9.41 11.97
CA PRO A 321 -19.23 -10.71 12.04
C PRO A 321 -20.21 -10.90 10.88
N ALA A 322 -20.31 -12.13 10.35
CA ALA A 322 -21.21 -12.44 9.24
C ALA A 322 -22.71 -12.21 9.53
N ARG A 323 -23.11 -12.09 10.81
CA ARG A 323 -24.49 -11.81 11.24
C ARG A 323 -24.84 -10.32 11.29
N VAL A 324 -23.93 -9.42 10.90
CA VAL A 324 -24.19 -7.97 10.90
C VAL A 324 -24.95 -7.52 9.65
N ALA A 325 -25.00 -8.34 8.59
CA ALA A 325 -25.88 -8.10 7.45
C ALA A 325 -27.33 -8.48 7.80
N PRO A 326 -28.33 -7.59 7.58
CA PRO A 326 -29.75 -7.90 7.81
C PRO A 326 -30.26 -9.07 6.96
#